data_AF-A0A965GB34-F1
#
_entry.id   AF-A0A965GB34-F1
#
_cell.length_a   1.000
_cell.length_b   1.000
_cell.length_c   1.000
_cell.angle_alpha   90.00
_cell.angle_beta   90.00
_cell.angle_gamma   90.00
#
_symmetry.space_group_name_H-M   'P 1'
#
loop_
_entity.id
_entity.type
_entity.pdbx_description
1 polymer ?
#
loop_
_entity_poly.entity_id
_entity_poly.type
_entity_poly.pdbx_seq_one_letter_code
_entity_poly.pdbx_strand_id
1 'polypeptide(L)'
;MAVTEVGLTGAEIVKSQEWSVIKSACLTLRNHQVHDGSIPDTSSHEICTDAVGQISNSLRQIAEQIIHDRDYLLSASQDFEAWASIGFGVPDFFDSLAAFEPHSNRVNGIPHLVIFPMYTQNGSTDRFVEAVVLEVIWPDFVAELEAGEYSNPAFVPIRFLDFTPGYLTNSAVLFPESVSVIPRVPVDSPDGTKGELPQFNWGGIFADREAARFRRVVSAAAEITHIDLPAAARDLLSNQQLAEDTFVMWDLIHDRTHMRGDLPFDPFMIKQRMPFFLYGLEELRC
;
A
#
# COMPACT_ATOMS: atom_id res chain seq x y z
N MET A 1 7.19 20.41 24.15
CA MET A 1 8.01 19.91 23.03
C MET A 1 8.41 18.50 23.40
N ALA A 2 7.67 17.51 22.93
CA ALA A 2 8.06 16.12 23.13
C ALA A 2 9.23 15.86 22.19
N VAL A 3 10.31 15.29 22.73
CA VAL A 3 11.42 14.77 21.94
C VAL A 3 10.82 13.60 21.14
N THR A 4 10.57 13.79 19.85
CA THR A 4 10.35 12.69 18.92
C THR A 4 11.66 11.90 18.92
N GLU A 5 11.67 10.73 19.58
CA GLU A 5 12.74 9.76 19.35
C GLU A 5 12.84 9.54 17.84
N VAL A 6 14.04 9.79 17.30
CA VAL A 6 14.29 9.70 15.87
C VAL A 6 14.22 8.22 15.51
N GLY A 7 13.05 7.77 15.04
CA GLY A 7 12.90 6.47 14.40
C GLY A 7 13.73 6.40 13.12
N LEU A 8 13.96 5.18 12.61
CA LEU A 8 14.65 4.99 11.34
C LEU A 8 14.00 5.82 10.23
N THR A 9 14.80 6.53 9.45
CA THR A 9 14.35 7.11 8.19
C THR A 9 14.11 6.01 7.15
N GLY A 10 13.27 6.29 6.15
CA GLY A 10 13.04 5.35 5.06
C GLY A 10 14.32 4.92 4.34
N ALA A 11 15.24 5.87 4.13
CA ALA A 11 16.54 5.61 3.53
C ALA A 11 17.44 4.68 4.38
N GLU A 12 17.31 4.71 5.70
CA GLU A 12 18.04 3.80 6.59
C GLU A 12 17.42 2.40 6.58
N ILE A 13 16.09 2.28 6.55
CA ILE A 13 15.39 0.99 6.38
C ILE A 13 15.86 0.32 5.08
N VAL A 14 15.88 1.04 3.96
CA VAL A 14 16.29 0.47 2.65
C VAL A 14 17.75 0.00 2.65
N LYS A 15 18.61 0.58 3.49
CA LYS A 15 20.03 0.16 3.62
C LYS A 15 20.27 -0.86 4.72
N SER A 16 19.24 -1.19 5.49
CA SER A 16 19.33 -2.10 6.63
C SER A 16 19.57 -3.55 6.19
N GLN A 17 20.20 -4.32 7.06
CA GLN A 17 20.43 -5.75 6.81
C GLN A 17 19.09 -6.50 6.84
N GLU A 18 18.20 -6.09 7.72
CA GLU A 18 16.86 -6.64 7.96
C GLU A 18 16.02 -6.53 6.68
N TRP A 19 16.03 -5.37 6.01
CA TRP A 19 15.34 -5.22 4.73
C TRP A 19 15.92 -6.11 3.63
N SER A 20 17.25 -6.23 3.55
CA SER A 20 17.88 -7.14 2.58
C SER A 20 17.49 -8.60 2.83
N VAL A 21 17.39 -9.01 4.09
CA VAL A 21 16.95 -10.35 4.50
C VAL A 21 15.49 -10.57 4.12
N ILE A 22 14.60 -9.62 4.44
CA ILE A 22 13.18 -9.67 4.09
C ILE A 22 13.01 -9.86 2.58
N LYS A 23 13.66 -9.03 1.75
CA LYS A 23 13.57 -9.19 0.29
C LYS A 23 14.00 -10.57 -0.18
N SER A 24 15.12 -11.09 0.33
CA SER A 24 15.60 -12.42 -0.04
C SER A 24 14.61 -13.52 0.37
N ALA A 25 14.05 -13.44 1.57
CA ALA A 25 13.09 -14.41 2.07
C ALA A 25 11.75 -14.35 1.31
N CYS A 26 11.25 -13.15 0.97
CA CYS A 26 10.07 -13.00 0.11
C CYS A 26 10.29 -13.67 -1.26
N LEU A 27 11.47 -13.53 -1.86
CA LEU A 27 11.81 -14.20 -3.12
C LEU A 27 11.84 -15.72 -2.98
N THR A 28 12.37 -16.24 -1.88
CA THR A 28 12.34 -17.68 -1.58
C THR A 28 10.90 -18.19 -1.50
N LEU A 29 10.05 -17.54 -0.70
CA LEU A 29 8.65 -17.93 -0.55
C LEU A 29 7.88 -17.86 -1.87
N ARG A 30 8.06 -16.77 -2.63
CA ARG A 30 7.41 -16.56 -3.94
C ARG A 30 7.61 -17.73 -4.89
N ASN A 31 8.79 -18.36 -4.90
CA ASN A 31 9.08 -19.50 -5.80
C ASN A 31 8.27 -20.76 -5.48
N HIS A 32 7.69 -20.85 -4.28
CA HIS A 32 6.95 -22.01 -3.79
C HIS A 32 5.46 -21.73 -3.60
N GLN A 33 5.06 -20.46 -3.62
CA GLN A 33 3.65 -20.07 -3.53
C GLN A 33 2.89 -20.36 -4.83
N VAL A 34 1.64 -20.79 -4.68
CA VAL A 34 0.67 -20.92 -5.78
C VAL A 34 -0.33 -19.74 -5.77
N HIS A 35 -1.35 -19.78 -6.64
CA HIS A 35 -2.28 -18.67 -6.88
C HIS A 35 -2.90 -18.04 -5.61
N ASP A 36 -3.34 -18.86 -4.66
CA ASP A 36 -3.96 -18.40 -3.40
C ASP A 36 -2.94 -18.05 -2.30
N GLY A 37 -1.64 -18.14 -2.62
CA GLY A 37 -0.53 -17.85 -1.72
C GLY A 37 -0.12 -19.00 -0.81
N SER A 38 -0.80 -20.15 -0.87
CA SER A 38 -0.40 -21.36 -0.14
C SER A 38 0.86 -22.00 -0.73
N ILE A 39 1.50 -22.88 0.03
CA ILE A 39 2.66 -23.68 -0.41
C ILE A 39 2.30 -25.17 -0.24
N PRO A 40 1.72 -25.82 -1.26
CA PRO A 40 1.23 -27.20 -1.14
C PRO A 40 2.35 -28.26 -1.17
N ASP A 41 3.51 -27.93 -1.75
CA ASP A 41 4.64 -28.85 -1.84
C ASP A 41 5.40 -28.94 -0.51
N THR A 42 5.05 -29.96 0.28
CA THR A 42 5.69 -30.25 1.57
C THR A 42 7.21 -30.42 1.51
N SER A 43 7.79 -30.78 0.35
CA SER A 43 9.24 -30.91 0.22
C SER A 43 9.97 -29.57 0.32
N SER A 44 9.26 -28.46 0.10
CA SER A 44 9.77 -27.09 0.24
C SER A 44 9.50 -26.45 1.61
N HIS A 45 8.78 -27.12 2.52
CA HIS A 45 8.37 -26.53 3.79
C HIS A 45 9.55 -26.19 4.72
N GLU A 46 10.64 -26.96 4.68
CA GLU A 46 11.84 -26.67 5.48
C GLU A 46 12.45 -25.32 5.09
N ILE A 47 12.74 -25.12 3.80
CA ILE A 47 13.31 -23.86 3.31
C ILE A 47 12.34 -22.68 3.47
N CYS A 48 11.03 -22.91 3.33
CA CYS A 48 10.03 -21.86 3.56
C CYS A 48 9.90 -21.49 5.04
N THR A 49 10.08 -22.45 5.95
CA THR A 49 10.09 -22.20 7.40
C THR A 49 11.29 -21.35 7.79
N ASP A 50 12.46 -21.64 7.22
CA ASP A 50 13.66 -20.81 7.42
C ASP A 50 13.45 -19.38 6.89
N ALA A 51 12.83 -19.23 5.71
CA ALA A 51 12.50 -17.92 5.14
C ALA A 51 11.50 -17.14 6.01
N VAL A 52 10.47 -17.80 6.53
CA VAL A 52 9.54 -17.21 7.52
C VAL A 52 10.28 -16.77 8.77
N GLY A 53 11.16 -17.61 9.33
CA GLY A 53 11.96 -17.25 10.51
C GLY A 53 12.86 -16.03 10.27
N GLN A 54 13.41 -15.89 9.06
CA GLN A 54 14.17 -14.71 8.66
C GLN A 54 13.32 -13.44 8.59
N ILE A 55 12.12 -13.52 8.01
CA ILE A 55 11.15 -12.41 7.96
C ILE A 55 10.75 -12.01 9.39
N SER A 56 10.24 -12.95 10.18
CA SER A 56 9.74 -12.70 11.53
C SER A 56 10.79 -12.06 12.43
N ASN A 57 12.03 -12.56 12.42
CA ASN A 57 13.13 -11.95 13.19
C ASN A 57 13.47 -10.54 12.72
N SER A 58 13.49 -10.30 11.41
CA SER A 58 13.78 -8.97 10.83
C SER A 58 12.68 -7.96 11.17
N LEU A 59 11.40 -8.38 11.12
CA LEU A 59 10.27 -7.54 11.50
C LEU A 59 10.33 -7.13 12.98
N ARG A 60 10.66 -8.07 13.88
CA ARG A 60 10.84 -7.76 15.32
C ARG A 60 11.96 -6.74 15.55
N GLN A 61 13.08 -6.85 14.84
CA GLN A 61 14.19 -5.89 14.94
C GLN A 61 13.83 -4.50 14.41
N ILE A 62 13.07 -4.43 13.31
CA ILE A 62 12.59 -3.17 12.76
C ILE A 62 11.50 -2.55 13.65
N ALA A 63 10.66 -3.36 14.30
CA ALA A 63 9.62 -2.89 15.22
C ALA A 63 10.18 -2.13 16.45
N GLU A 64 11.43 -2.38 16.82
CA GLU A 64 12.12 -1.62 17.87
C GLU A 64 12.53 -0.21 17.41
N GLN A 65 12.53 0.05 16.11
CA GLN A 65 13.07 1.27 15.49
C GLN A 65 11.99 2.11 14.78
N ILE A 66 10.87 1.49 14.37
CA ILE A 66 9.70 2.14 13.77
C ILE A 66 8.54 2.06 14.76
N ILE A 67 8.56 2.93 15.77
CA ILE A 67 7.66 2.83 16.93
C ILE A 67 6.19 2.96 16.56
N HIS A 68 5.85 3.78 15.57
CA HIS A 68 4.46 3.99 15.12
C HIS A 68 3.84 2.76 14.43
N ASP A 69 4.66 1.84 13.91
CA ASP A 69 4.22 0.60 13.27
C ASP A 69 4.53 -0.64 14.12
N ARG A 70 5.00 -0.48 15.37
CA ARG A 70 5.50 -1.58 16.20
C ARG A 70 4.48 -2.71 16.34
N ASP A 71 3.23 -2.38 16.67
CA ASP A 71 2.19 -3.39 16.90
C ASP A 71 1.87 -4.15 15.62
N TYR A 72 1.82 -3.44 14.48
CA TYR A 72 1.70 -4.06 13.16
C TYR A 72 2.85 -5.02 12.86
N LEU A 73 4.10 -4.57 12.98
CA LEU A 73 5.28 -5.37 12.64
C LEU A 73 5.40 -6.62 13.52
N LEU A 74 5.08 -6.50 14.81
CA LEU A 74 5.04 -7.63 15.74
C LEU A 74 3.89 -8.60 15.44
N SER A 75 2.72 -8.08 15.02
CA SER A 75 1.60 -8.92 14.60
C SER A 75 1.91 -9.64 13.28
N ALA A 76 2.53 -8.98 12.31
CA ALA A 76 2.94 -9.58 11.05
C ALA A 76 3.94 -10.72 11.27
N SER A 77 4.91 -10.52 12.17
CA SER A 77 5.83 -11.59 12.59
C SER A 77 5.10 -12.82 13.14
N GLN A 78 4.02 -12.62 13.90
CA GLN A 78 3.23 -13.71 14.49
C GLN A 78 2.38 -14.43 13.43
N ASP A 79 1.75 -13.69 12.52
CA ASP A 79 0.97 -14.26 11.42
C ASP A 79 1.85 -15.14 10.51
N PHE A 80 3.08 -14.71 10.22
CA PHE A 80 4.06 -15.52 9.49
C PHE A 80 4.42 -16.82 10.23
N GLU A 81 4.73 -16.74 11.52
CA GLU A 81 5.04 -17.91 12.36
C GLU A 81 3.84 -18.88 12.44
N ALA A 82 2.63 -18.34 12.59
CA ALA A 82 1.40 -19.12 12.60
C ALA A 82 1.18 -19.83 11.26
N TRP A 83 1.33 -19.12 10.14
CA TRP A 83 1.19 -19.66 8.79
C TRP A 83 2.16 -20.83 8.52
N ALA A 84 3.42 -20.70 8.94
CA ALA A 84 4.38 -21.80 8.86
C ALA A 84 3.99 -22.99 9.77
N SER A 85 3.55 -22.71 11.01
CA SER A 85 3.19 -23.75 11.99
C SER A 85 2.01 -24.64 11.56
N ILE A 86 1.10 -24.10 10.75
CA ILE A 86 -0.06 -24.82 10.20
C ILE A 86 0.23 -25.48 8.85
N GLY A 87 1.48 -25.46 8.38
CA GLY A 87 1.91 -26.15 7.16
C GLY A 87 1.65 -25.38 5.86
N PHE A 88 1.72 -24.04 5.90
CA PHE A 88 1.63 -23.17 4.71
C PHE A 88 0.34 -23.34 3.89
N GLY A 89 -0.82 -23.43 4.57
CA GLY A 89 -2.15 -23.35 3.93
C GLY A 89 -2.41 -21.98 3.27
N VAL A 90 -3.67 -21.64 3.00
CA VAL A 90 -4.00 -20.28 2.54
C VAL A 90 -3.58 -19.28 3.63
N PRO A 91 -2.76 -18.25 3.31
CA PRO A 91 -2.29 -17.31 4.32
C PRO A 91 -3.44 -16.52 4.96
N ASP A 92 -3.35 -16.30 6.27
CA ASP A 92 -4.35 -15.60 7.06
C ASP A 92 -3.68 -14.53 7.91
N PHE A 93 -3.65 -13.30 7.39
CA PHE A 93 -2.95 -12.15 8.00
C PHE A 93 -3.95 -11.16 8.62
N PHE A 94 -5.03 -11.68 9.20
CA PHE A 94 -6.12 -10.87 9.75
C PHE A 94 -5.62 -9.91 10.84
N ASP A 95 -4.81 -10.40 11.78
CA ASP A 95 -4.41 -9.64 12.96
C ASP A 95 -3.41 -8.54 12.58
N SER A 96 -2.43 -8.84 11.72
CA SER A 96 -1.51 -7.82 11.20
C SER A 96 -2.18 -6.79 10.32
N LEU A 97 -3.15 -7.19 9.49
CA LEU A 97 -3.92 -6.23 8.69
C LEU A 97 -4.74 -5.28 9.57
N ALA A 98 -5.35 -5.79 10.64
CA ALA A 98 -6.09 -4.99 11.60
C ALA A 98 -5.20 -4.03 12.41
N ALA A 99 -3.95 -4.44 12.68
CA ALA A 99 -2.99 -3.63 13.43
C ALA A 99 -2.30 -2.53 12.59
N PHE A 100 -2.36 -2.61 11.25
CA PHE A 100 -1.73 -1.61 10.38
C PHE A 100 -2.62 -0.38 10.21
N GLU A 101 -2.26 0.72 10.87
CA GLU A 101 -3.02 1.98 10.88
C GLU A 101 -2.23 3.18 10.35
N PRO A 102 -1.80 3.19 9.07
CA PRO A 102 -0.99 4.30 8.53
C PRO A 102 -1.77 5.63 8.50
N HIS A 103 -3.10 5.57 8.38
CA HIS A 103 -4.00 6.73 8.43
C HIS A 103 -3.95 7.49 9.77
N SER A 104 -3.59 6.82 10.87
CA SER A 104 -3.43 7.43 12.19
C SER A 104 -2.16 8.28 12.32
N ASN A 105 -1.18 8.09 11.42
CA ASN A 105 0.13 8.75 11.47
C ASN A 105 0.47 9.41 10.12
N ARG A 106 -0.39 10.31 9.63
CA ARG A 106 -0.17 11.08 8.40
C ARG A 106 0.81 12.23 8.63
N VAL A 107 2.11 11.91 8.68
CA VAL A 107 3.21 12.88 8.83
C VAL A 107 4.07 12.84 7.57
N ASN A 108 4.41 13.99 7.01
CA ASN A 108 5.19 14.04 5.78
C ASN A 108 6.55 13.36 5.94
N GLY A 109 6.85 12.40 5.06
CA GLY A 109 8.10 11.64 5.06
C GLY A 109 8.19 10.57 6.16
N ILE A 110 7.10 10.28 6.90
CA ILE A 110 7.12 9.17 7.84
C ILE A 110 7.23 7.85 7.06
N PRO A 111 8.19 6.98 7.40
CA PRO A 111 8.39 5.74 6.67
C PRO A 111 7.56 4.60 7.25
N HIS A 112 7.18 3.66 6.38
CA HIS A 112 6.58 2.39 6.76
C HIS A 112 7.28 1.25 6.03
N LEU A 113 7.41 0.10 6.70
CA LEU A 113 7.74 -1.17 6.07
C LEU A 113 6.48 -2.01 6.07
N VAL A 114 5.89 -2.25 4.90
CA VAL A 114 4.67 -3.06 4.76
C VAL A 114 5.01 -4.39 4.11
N ILE A 115 4.51 -5.48 4.66
CA ILE A 115 4.66 -6.84 4.14
C ILE A 115 3.38 -7.64 4.34
N PHE A 116 2.90 -8.29 3.27
CA PHE A 116 1.71 -9.15 3.30
C PHE A 116 1.75 -10.20 2.17
N PRO A 117 1.10 -11.36 2.34
CA PRO A 117 0.66 -12.17 1.22
C PRO A 117 -0.52 -11.49 0.52
N MET A 118 -0.29 -10.94 -0.67
CA MET A 118 -1.26 -10.12 -1.38
C MET A 118 -1.14 -10.22 -2.89
N TYR A 119 -2.21 -9.89 -3.60
CA TYR A 119 -2.14 -9.59 -5.02
C TYR A 119 -1.82 -8.10 -5.22
N THR A 120 -1.41 -7.71 -6.43
CA THR A 120 -1.13 -6.31 -6.78
C THR A 120 -2.06 -5.87 -7.90
N GLN A 121 -2.87 -4.82 -7.69
CA GLN A 121 -3.74 -4.29 -8.75
C GLN A 121 -2.92 -3.83 -9.95
N ASN A 122 -3.36 -4.12 -11.18
CA ASN A 122 -2.58 -3.88 -12.41
C ASN A 122 -1.18 -4.53 -12.43
N GLY A 123 -1.00 -5.58 -11.62
CA GLY A 123 0.19 -6.42 -11.58
C GLY A 123 -0.19 -7.91 -11.57
N SER A 124 0.30 -8.67 -10.60
CA SER A 124 -0.04 -10.08 -10.40
C SER A 124 -1.42 -10.26 -9.74
N THR A 125 -2.21 -11.22 -10.23
CA THR A 125 -3.43 -11.70 -9.56
C THR A 125 -3.14 -12.81 -8.54
N ASP A 126 -1.96 -13.41 -8.60
CA ASP A 126 -1.51 -14.40 -7.61
C ASP A 126 -1.14 -13.70 -6.31
N ARG A 127 -1.49 -14.32 -5.17
CA ARG A 127 -1.14 -13.82 -3.85
C ARG A 127 0.28 -14.27 -3.50
N PHE A 128 1.23 -13.35 -3.58
CA PHE A 128 2.60 -13.60 -3.15
C PHE A 128 2.92 -12.80 -1.89
N VAL A 129 3.90 -13.26 -1.11
CA VAL A 129 4.47 -12.42 -0.04
C VAL A 129 5.23 -11.27 -0.69
N GLU A 130 4.65 -10.08 -0.61
CA GLU A 130 5.22 -8.84 -1.13
C GLU A 130 5.53 -7.90 0.02
N ALA A 131 6.66 -7.20 -0.09
CA ALA A 131 7.08 -6.20 0.86
C ALA A 131 7.46 -4.88 0.16
N VAL A 132 7.16 -3.76 0.79
CA VAL A 132 7.43 -2.42 0.31
C VAL A 132 7.85 -1.52 1.46
N VAL A 133 8.94 -0.78 1.25
CA VAL A 133 9.30 0.37 2.07
C VAL A 133 8.76 1.61 1.37
N LEU A 134 7.97 2.38 2.10
CA LEU A 134 7.28 3.56 1.57
C LEU A 134 7.41 4.74 2.53
N GLU A 135 7.11 5.93 2.03
CA GLU A 135 6.98 7.16 2.81
C GLU A 135 5.64 7.84 2.53
N VAL A 136 5.03 8.44 3.54
CA VAL A 136 3.80 9.23 3.38
C VAL A 136 4.11 10.61 2.80
N ILE A 137 3.29 11.08 1.87
CA ILE A 137 3.37 12.43 1.30
C ILE A 137 2.28 13.31 1.93
N TRP A 138 2.62 14.05 3.00
CA TRP A 138 1.63 14.83 3.77
C TRP A 138 2.06 16.28 4.02
N PRO A 139 2.35 17.07 2.97
CA PRO A 139 2.74 18.47 3.14
C PRO A 139 1.62 19.30 3.79
N ASP A 140 1.97 20.42 4.43
CA ASP A 140 1.04 21.23 5.24
C ASP A 140 -0.25 21.61 4.50
N PHE A 141 -0.17 21.95 3.21
CA PHE A 141 -1.35 22.32 2.43
C PHE A 141 -2.33 21.16 2.22
N VAL A 142 -1.84 19.91 2.18
CA VAL A 142 -2.69 18.70 2.11
C VAL A 142 -3.39 18.49 3.45
N ALA A 143 -2.68 18.69 4.56
CA ALA A 143 -3.27 18.63 5.89
C ALA A 143 -4.37 19.70 6.07
N GLU A 144 -4.14 20.92 5.58
CA GLU A 144 -5.14 21.99 5.60
C GLU A 144 -6.38 21.65 4.75
N LEU A 145 -6.20 21.07 3.56
CA LEU A 145 -7.30 20.63 2.70
C LEU A 145 -8.13 19.52 3.35
N GLU A 146 -7.47 18.54 3.97
CA GLU A 146 -8.13 17.40 4.63
C GLU A 146 -8.88 17.83 5.89
N ALA A 147 -8.37 18.80 6.64
CA ALA A 147 -9.09 19.39 7.77
C ALA A 147 -10.33 20.21 7.37
N GLY A 148 -10.46 20.54 6.08
CA GLY A 148 -11.52 21.37 5.53
C GLY A 148 -12.63 20.58 4.81
N GLU A 149 -13.04 21.07 3.64
CA GLU A 149 -14.13 20.50 2.85
C GLU A 149 -13.79 19.14 2.22
N TYR A 150 -12.50 18.80 2.15
CA TYR A 150 -11.98 17.60 1.49
C TYR A 150 -11.58 16.50 2.49
N SER A 151 -12.21 16.42 3.66
CA SER A 151 -11.83 15.40 4.66
C SER A 151 -11.98 13.97 4.14
N ASN A 152 -10.90 13.20 4.22
CA ASN A 152 -10.89 11.78 3.94
C ASN A 152 -9.97 11.07 4.95
N PRO A 153 -10.52 10.57 6.07
CA PRO A 153 -9.71 9.95 7.12
C PRO A 153 -8.92 8.72 6.65
N ALA A 154 -9.39 8.03 5.60
CA ALA A 154 -8.74 6.82 5.09
C ALA A 154 -7.67 7.10 4.01
N PHE A 155 -7.55 8.34 3.54
CA PHE A 155 -6.61 8.70 2.48
C PHE A 155 -5.17 8.72 2.98
N VAL A 156 -4.32 7.87 2.39
CA VAL A 156 -2.88 7.80 2.69
C VAL A 156 -2.07 7.89 1.39
N PRO A 157 -1.66 9.10 0.98
CA PRO A 157 -0.78 9.29 -0.17
C PRO A 157 0.65 8.85 0.19
N ILE A 158 1.25 8.02 -0.66
CA ILE A 158 2.52 7.36 -0.40
C ILE A 158 3.46 7.47 -1.61
N ARG A 159 4.75 7.22 -1.37
CA ARG A 159 5.77 7.04 -2.40
C ARG A 159 6.62 5.81 -2.14
N PHE A 160 7.19 5.23 -3.19
CA PHE A 160 8.10 4.10 -3.05
C PHE A 160 9.48 4.54 -2.57
N LEU A 161 10.09 3.71 -1.73
CA LEU A 161 11.53 3.79 -1.42
C LEU A 161 12.28 2.55 -1.91
N ASP A 162 11.73 1.36 -1.67
CA ASP A 162 12.20 0.08 -2.21
C ASP A 162 11.09 -0.97 -2.10
N PHE A 163 11.14 -2.04 -2.89
CA PHE A 163 10.07 -3.04 -2.92
C PHE A 163 10.50 -4.40 -3.48
N THR A 164 9.71 -5.43 -3.21
CA THR A 164 9.81 -6.76 -3.84
C THR A 164 9.14 -6.77 -5.23
N PRO A 165 9.38 -7.81 -6.06
CA PRO A 165 8.99 -7.78 -7.47
C PRO A 165 7.50 -7.61 -7.79
N GLY A 166 6.56 -7.83 -6.86
CA GLY A 166 5.13 -7.57 -7.11
C GLY A 166 4.84 -6.12 -7.48
N TYR A 167 5.65 -5.19 -6.96
CA TYR A 167 5.57 -3.78 -7.31
C TYR A 167 6.46 -3.37 -8.50
N LEU A 168 7.19 -4.30 -9.11
CA LEU A 168 7.85 -4.10 -10.42
C LEU A 168 6.83 -4.27 -11.56
N THR A 169 5.72 -3.53 -11.46
CA THR A 169 4.54 -3.61 -12.33
C THR A 169 3.94 -2.21 -12.51
N ASN A 170 2.75 -2.12 -13.14
CA ASN A 170 2.00 -0.88 -13.23
C ASN A 170 1.12 -0.61 -11.99
N SER A 171 1.21 -1.44 -10.95
CA SER A 171 0.49 -1.22 -9.69
C SER A 171 0.90 0.11 -9.07
N ALA A 172 -0.06 0.94 -8.68
CA ALA A 172 0.19 2.22 -8.03
C ALA A 172 -0.66 2.37 -6.76
N VAL A 173 -1.07 1.25 -6.16
CA VAL A 173 -1.88 1.24 -4.95
C VAL A 173 -1.41 0.18 -3.96
N LEU A 174 -1.73 0.41 -2.69
CA LEU A 174 -1.63 -0.54 -1.60
C LEU A 174 -2.97 -0.48 -0.87
N PHE A 175 -3.78 -1.52 -1.00
CA PHE A 175 -5.14 -1.55 -0.45
C PHE A 175 -5.33 -2.77 0.44
N PRO A 176 -6.03 -2.63 1.58
CA PRO A 176 -6.22 -3.73 2.51
C PRO A 176 -7.00 -4.91 1.88
N GLU A 177 -7.86 -4.66 0.89
CA GLU A 177 -8.58 -5.68 0.12
C GLU A 177 -7.65 -6.66 -0.61
N SER A 178 -6.42 -6.24 -0.92
CA SER A 178 -5.50 -7.11 -1.63
C SER A 178 -4.83 -8.17 -0.75
N VAL A 179 -4.89 -8.02 0.57
CA VAL A 179 -4.24 -8.88 1.56
C VAL A 179 -5.02 -10.18 1.77
N SER A 180 -4.29 -11.28 1.98
CA SER A 180 -4.88 -12.60 2.24
C SER A 180 -5.29 -12.70 3.70
N VAL A 181 -6.61 -12.79 3.95
CA VAL A 181 -7.19 -12.96 5.28
C VAL A 181 -8.34 -13.96 5.24
N ILE A 182 -8.54 -14.68 6.34
CA ILE A 182 -9.72 -15.51 6.55
C ILE A 182 -10.71 -14.72 7.42
N PRO A 183 -11.93 -14.43 6.93
CA PRO A 183 -12.94 -13.72 7.70
C PRO A 183 -13.24 -14.40 9.05
N ARG A 184 -13.33 -13.60 10.13
CA ARG A 184 -13.52 -14.09 11.50
C ARG A 184 -14.99 -13.97 11.93
N VAL A 185 -15.48 -14.94 12.70
CA VAL A 185 -16.79 -14.86 13.38
C VAL A 185 -16.54 -14.52 14.86
N PRO A 186 -17.11 -13.43 15.41
CA PRO A 186 -16.96 -13.13 16.84
C PRO A 186 -17.43 -14.27 17.73
N VAL A 187 -16.71 -14.51 18.83
CA VAL A 187 -16.80 -15.72 19.69
C VAL A 187 -18.18 -15.95 20.32
N ASP A 188 -19.08 -14.95 20.30
CA ASP A 188 -20.44 -15.04 20.84
C ASP A 188 -21.53 -14.72 19.80
N SER A 189 -21.20 -14.85 18.51
CA SER A 189 -22.16 -14.61 17.43
C SER A 189 -23.20 -15.73 17.32
N PRO A 190 -24.46 -15.43 16.93
CA PRO A 190 -25.47 -16.46 16.65
C PRO A 190 -25.01 -17.49 15.61
N ASP A 191 -25.49 -18.73 15.74
CA ASP A 191 -25.26 -19.78 14.75
C ASP A 191 -25.65 -19.31 13.34
N GLY A 192 -24.75 -19.48 12.38
CA GLY A 192 -24.93 -19.04 10.99
C GLY A 192 -24.49 -17.61 10.69
N THR A 193 -23.89 -16.90 11.66
CA THR A 193 -23.25 -15.60 11.40
C THR A 193 -22.09 -15.76 10.42
N LYS A 194 -22.04 -14.92 9.39
CA LYS A 194 -20.94 -14.91 8.41
C LYS A 194 -19.70 -14.29 9.04
N GLY A 195 -18.53 -14.79 8.65
CA GLY A 195 -17.28 -14.15 9.02
C GLY A 195 -17.15 -12.76 8.40
N GLU A 196 -16.55 -11.84 9.12
CA GLU A 196 -16.29 -10.47 8.69
C GLU A 196 -14.79 -10.25 8.47
N LEU A 197 -14.46 -9.35 7.54
CA LEU A 197 -13.10 -8.87 7.31
C LEU A 197 -12.72 -7.85 8.40
N PRO A 198 -11.43 -7.58 8.63
CA PRO A 198 -11.05 -6.47 9.50
C PRO A 198 -11.51 -5.15 8.88
N GLN A 199 -11.70 -4.12 9.70
CA GLN A 199 -12.15 -2.83 9.21
C GLN A 199 -11.07 -2.17 8.33
N PHE A 200 -11.44 -1.78 7.11
CA PHE A 200 -10.53 -1.10 6.19
C PHE A 200 -10.58 0.40 6.41
N ASN A 201 -9.59 0.92 7.15
CA ASN A 201 -9.50 2.33 7.54
C ASN A 201 -8.48 3.13 6.73
N TRP A 202 -7.86 2.52 5.72
CA TRP A 202 -6.80 3.17 4.96
C TRP A 202 -6.78 2.66 3.50
N GLY A 203 -6.38 3.54 2.59
CA GLY A 203 -6.06 3.22 1.20
C GLY A 203 -4.81 3.98 0.78
N GLY A 204 -3.81 3.23 0.34
CA GLY A 204 -2.51 3.76 -0.10
C GLY A 204 -2.48 3.99 -1.60
N ILE A 205 -2.11 5.21 -2.04
CA ILE A 205 -1.90 5.53 -3.45
C ILE A 205 -0.46 6.01 -3.65
N PHE A 206 0.28 5.35 -4.54
CA PHE A 206 1.67 5.68 -4.87
C PHE A 206 1.74 6.87 -5.84
N ALA A 207 1.55 8.06 -5.28
CA ALA A 207 1.49 9.32 -6.02
C ALA A 207 2.81 9.64 -6.76
N ASP A 208 3.96 9.17 -6.28
CA ASP A 208 5.24 9.26 -6.98
C ASP A 208 5.21 8.58 -8.35
N ARG A 209 4.67 7.37 -8.39
CA ARG A 209 4.55 6.56 -9.59
C ARG A 209 3.51 7.13 -10.55
N GLU A 210 2.35 7.53 -10.04
CA GLU A 210 1.30 8.13 -10.86
C GLU A 210 1.75 9.47 -11.45
N ALA A 211 2.36 10.34 -10.64
CA ALA A 211 2.94 11.59 -11.09
C ALA A 211 4.01 11.36 -12.16
N ALA A 212 4.95 10.43 -11.94
CA ALA A 212 5.99 10.12 -12.91
C ALA A 212 5.40 9.59 -14.23
N ARG A 213 4.35 8.77 -14.16
CA ARG A 213 3.68 8.22 -15.33
C ARG A 213 2.97 9.31 -16.12
N PHE A 214 2.16 10.13 -15.46
CA PHE A 214 1.49 11.28 -16.06
C PHE A 214 2.49 12.19 -16.77
N ARG A 215 3.58 12.55 -16.08
CA ARG A 215 4.64 13.38 -16.65
C ARG A 215 5.21 12.78 -17.94
N ARG A 216 5.48 11.47 -17.95
CA ARG A 216 6.02 10.78 -19.13
C ARG A 216 5.02 10.72 -20.28
N VAL A 217 3.79 10.30 -20.00
CA VAL A 217 2.76 10.05 -21.02
C VAL A 217 2.27 11.34 -21.65
N VAL A 218 1.98 12.37 -20.84
CA VAL A 218 1.53 13.67 -21.35
C VAL A 218 2.64 14.36 -22.14
N SER A 219 3.90 14.24 -21.71
CA SER A 219 5.04 14.77 -22.48
C SER A 219 5.14 14.11 -23.87
N ALA A 220 5.03 12.77 -23.93
CA ALA A 220 5.05 12.05 -25.19
C ALA A 220 3.84 12.39 -26.08
N ALA A 221 2.65 12.52 -25.49
CA ALA A 221 1.45 12.91 -26.22
C ALA A 221 1.57 14.33 -26.82
N ALA A 222 2.08 15.29 -26.06
CA ALA A 222 2.33 16.64 -26.54
C ALA A 222 3.37 16.67 -27.67
N GLU A 223 4.43 15.87 -27.58
CA GLU A 223 5.43 15.72 -28.65
C GLU A 223 4.81 15.18 -29.94
N ILE A 224 4.04 14.10 -29.85
CA ILE A 224 3.39 13.44 -31.00
C ILE A 224 2.34 14.33 -31.66
N THR A 225 1.56 15.04 -30.85
CA THR A 225 0.45 15.88 -31.34
C THR A 225 0.88 17.29 -31.72
N HIS A 226 2.12 17.66 -31.40
CA HIS A 226 2.66 19.02 -31.55
C HIS A 226 1.81 20.10 -30.86
N ILE A 227 1.11 19.73 -29.78
CA ILE A 227 0.35 20.68 -28.97
C ILE A 227 1.34 21.53 -28.17
N ASP A 228 1.23 22.86 -28.29
CA ASP A 228 1.97 23.77 -27.44
C ASP A 228 1.33 23.83 -26.05
N LEU A 229 2.04 23.28 -25.07
CA LEU A 229 1.55 23.23 -23.70
C LEU A 229 1.68 24.61 -23.02
N PRO A 230 0.67 25.04 -22.24
CA PRO A 230 0.79 26.21 -21.39
C PRO A 230 2.00 26.12 -20.46
N ALA A 231 2.57 27.26 -20.07
CA ALA A 231 3.76 27.31 -19.21
C ALA A 231 3.60 26.50 -17.92
N ALA A 232 2.47 26.65 -17.22
CA ALA A 232 2.20 25.89 -15.99
C ALA A 232 2.15 24.36 -16.21
N ALA A 233 1.67 23.90 -17.37
CA ALA A 233 1.69 22.48 -17.70
C ALA A 233 3.12 21.99 -17.93
N ARG A 234 3.98 22.79 -18.60
CA ARG A 234 5.41 22.45 -18.76
C ARG A 234 6.14 22.40 -17.41
N ASP A 235 5.82 23.31 -16.50
CA ASP A 235 6.40 23.32 -15.14
C ASP A 235 6.00 22.04 -14.38
N LEU A 236 4.71 21.66 -14.43
CA LEU A 236 4.21 20.41 -13.85
C LEU A 236 4.90 19.17 -14.45
N LEU A 237 5.05 19.12 -15.78
CA LEU A 237 5.68 17.99 -16.46
C LEU A 237 7.18 17.90 -16.21
N SER A 238 7.86 18.99 -15.89
CA SER A 238 9.31 19.02 -15.66
C SER A 238 9.71 18.83 -14.19
N ASN A 239 8.76 18.93 -13.24
CA ASN A 239 9.05 18.85 -11.81
C ASN A 239 8.30 17.69 -11.13
N GLN A 240 9.05 16.68 -10.66
CA GLN A 240 8.49 15.51 -9.98
C GLN A 240 7.74 15.88 -8.70
N GLN A 241 8.36 16.68 -7.82
CA GLN A 241 7.75 17.02 -6.53
C GLN A 241 6.46 17.83 -6.72
N LEU A 242 6.46 18.78 -7.67
CA LEU A 242 5.25 19.53 -8.00
C LEU A 242 4.14 18.61 -8.52
N ALA A 243 4.48 17.63 -9.35
CA ALA A 243 3.51 16.66 -9.84
C ALA A 243 2.98 15.75 -8.74
N GLU A 244 3.83 15.27 -7.84
CA GLU A 244 3.41 14.50 -6.66
C GLU A 244 2.44 15.30 -5.79
N ASP A 245 2.81 16.52 -5.39
CA ASP A 245 1.96 17.40 -4.59
C ASP A 245 0.61 17.66 -5.27
N THR A 246 0.62 17.84 -6.60
CA THR A 246 -0.59 18.04 -7.39
C THR A 246 -1.47 16.79 -7.41
N PHE A 247 -0.87 15.60 -7.56
CA PHE A 247 -1.60 14.33 -7.58
C PHE A 247 -2.22 14.02 -6.22
N VAL A 248 -1.48 14.21 -5.13
CA VAL A 248 -2.01 14.04 -3.77
C VAL A 248 -3.21 14.96 -3.53
N MET A 249 -3.10 16.22 -3.94
CA MET A 249 -4.21 17.16 -3.86
C MET A 249 -5.42 16.72 -4.70
N TRP A 250 -5.18 16.30 -5.95
CA TRP A 250 -6.23 15.85 -6.85
C TRP A 250 -6.93 14.60 -6.34
N ASP A 251 -6.21 13.62 -5.80
CA ASP A 251 -6.76 12.41 -5.21
C ASP A 251 -7.61 12.69 -3.98
N LEU A 252 -7.13 13.54 -3.07
CA LEU A 252 -7.89 13.92 -1.89
C LEU A 252 -9.23 14.58 -2.26
N ILE A 253 -9.19 15.52 -3.21
CA ILE A 253 -10.38 16.20 -3.71
C ILE A 253 -11.29 15.20 -4.43
N HIS A 254 -10.72 14.39 -5.31
CA HIS A 254 -11.41 13.37 -6.09
C HIS A 254 -12.16 12.40 -5.18
N ASP A 255 -11.46 11.70 -4.30
CA ASP A 255 -12.04 10.67 -3.43
C ASP A 255 -13.19 11.25 -2.62
N ARG A 256 -13.00 12.44 -2.02
CA ARG A 256 -14.07 13.08 -1.26
C ARG A 256 -15.29 13.37 -2.12
N THR A 257 -15.11 13.78 -3.37
CA THR A 257 -16.24 14.03 -4.28
C THR A 257 -16.97 12.76 -4.71
N HIS A 258 -16.35 11.58 -4.58
CA HIS A 258 -16.96 10.26 -4.82
C HIS A 258 -17.57 9.62 -3.57
N MET A 259 -17.12 9.98 -2.36
CA MET A 259 -17.62 9.41 -1.10
C MET A 259 -19.00 9.98 -0.67
N ARG A 260 -20.09 9.28 -1.01
CA ARG A 260 -21.38 9.36 -0.30
C ARG A 260 -21.98 7.97 -0.06
N GLY A 261 -21.73 7.42 1.13
CA GLY A 261 -22.19 6.09 1.56
C GLY A 261 -21.24 4.96 1.17
N ASP A 262 -21.53 3.73 1.60
CA ASP A 262 -20.77 2.53 1.20
C ASP A 262 -20.73 2.43 -0.33
N LEU A 263 -19.54 2.24 -0.89
CA LEU A 263 -19.33 2.17 -2.34
C LEU A 263 -19.55 0.74 -2.85
N PRO A 264 -20.67 0.41 -3.51
CA PRO A 264 -20.64 -0.64 -4.51
C PRO A 264 -19.96 -0.07 -5.76
N PHE A 265 -19.07 -0.85 -6.35
CA PHE A 265 -18.57 -0.62 -7.70
C PHE A 265 -19.74 -0.31 -8.66
N ASP A 266 -19.74 0.87 -9.29
CA ASP A 266 -20.76 1.33 -10.24
C ASP A 266 -20.18 1.34 -11.66
N PRO A 267 -20.35 0.26 -12.44
CA PRO A 267 -19.75 0.12 -13.78
C PRO A 267 -20.32 1.11 -14.82
N PHE A 268 -21.34 1.90 -14.47
CA PHE A 268 -21.95 2.89 -15.35
C PHE A 268 -21.86 4.32 -14.80
N MET A 269 -21.24 4.53 -13.64
CA MET A 269 -20.96 5.85 -13.07
C MET A 269 -22.21 6.72 -12.81
N ILE A 270 -23.41 6.14 -12.78
CA ILE A 270 -24.68 6.87 -12.69
C ILE A 270 -24.83 7.55 -11.32
N LYS A 271 -24.20 7.00 -10.28
CA LYS A 271 -24.25 7.55 -8.92
C LYS A 271 -23.13 8.56 -8.62
N GLN A 272 -22.19 8.75 -9.54
CA GLN A 272 -21.05 9.65 -9.36
C GLN A 272 -21.36 11.03 -9.97
N ARG A 273 -21.00 12.10 -9.25
CA ARG A 273 -21.36 13.49 -9.62
C ARG A 273 -20.19 14.31 -10.17
N MET A 274 -19.08 13.70 -10.55
CA MET A 274 -17.99 14.48 -11.13
C MET A 274 -18.39 15.06 -12.50
N PRO A 275 -18.01 16.32 -12.79
CA PRO A 275 -17.91 16.78 -14.16
C PRO A 275 -17.02 15.82 -14.95
N PHE A 276 -17.49 15.38 -16.11
CA PHE A 276 -16.78 14.47 -17.04
C PHE A 276 -15.29 14.79 -17.24
N PHE A 277 -14.90 16.06 -17.10
CA PHE A 277 -13.52 16.52 -17.24
C PHE A 277 -12.57 16.07 -16.12
N LEU A 278 -13.01 16.02 -14.86
CA LEU A 278 -12.15 15.56 -13.75
C LEU A 278 -11.90 14.05 -13.83
N TYR A 279 -12.86 13.29 -14.33
CA TYR A 279 -12.68 11.86 -14.62
C TYR A 279 -11.75 11.65 -15.81
N GLY A 280 -11.80 12.56 -16.79
CA GLY A 280 -10.78 12.62 -17.84
C GLY A 280 -9.37 12.74 -17.28
N LEU A 281 -9.15 13.50 -16.20
CA LEU A 281 -7.83 13.59 -15.56
C LEU A 281 -7.42 12.29 -14.84
N GLU A 282 -8.38 11.51 -14.32
CA GLU A 282 -8.16 10.18 -13.74
C GLU A 282 -7.85 9.13 -14.82
N GLU A 283 -8.60 9.10 -15.91
CA GLU A 283 -8.34 8.19 -17.04
C GLU A 283 -7.07 8.59 -17.82
N LEU A 284 -6.62 9.84 -17.74
CA LEU A 284 -5.32 10.27 -18.29
C LEU A 284 -4.12 9.84 -17.43
N ARG A 285 -4.34 9.16 -16.29
CA ARG A 285 -3.30 8.53 -15.47
C ARG A 285 -2.68 7.26 -16.09
N CYS A 286 -3.17 6.84 -17.27
CA CYS A 286 -2.74 5.66 -18.02
C CYS A 286 -1.23 5.41 -18.01
#